data_AF-K6ZI47-F1
#
_entry.id   AF-K6ZI47-F1
#
_cell.length_a   1.000
_cell.length_b   1.000
_cell.length_c   1.000
_cell.angle_alpha   90.00
_cell.angle_beta   90.00
_cell.angle_gamma   90.00
#
_symmetry.space_group_name_H-M   'P 1'
#
loop_
_entity.id
_entity.type
_entity.pdbx_description
1 polymer ?
#
loop_
_entity_poly.entity_id
_entity_poly.type
_entity_poly.pdbx_seq_one_letter_code
_entity_poly.pdbx_strand_id
1 'polypeptide(L)'
;MQTQHSLTTSFRAFIMSVLGSVLAAPRAYPLLRRLSVISLMMLSVISIQANACQFHGGRNFGIFPSFHPLQDMLSQEKVSQPISVSHPRSTDTPPNTDATLNIQYDIPDGYQNVVITFSGSESVRFLEGVQMPVRGVSGSYPLKYQVSKPGNHKISLHINALEKDEPISFQQNIQVSATTIPA
;
A
#
# COMPACT_ATOMS: atom_id res chain seq x y z
N MET A 1 32.93 -19.89 11.01
CA MET A 1 32.27 -18.79 11.73
C MET A 1 33.15 -17.57 11.60
N GLN A 2 32.67 -16.57 10.86
CA GLN A 2 33.44 -15.47 10.30
C GLN A 2 33.16 -14.20 11.13
N THR A 3 34.23 -13.54 11.55
CA THR A 3 34.25 -12.38 12.45
C THR A 3 33.74 -11.11 11.76
N GLN A 4 32.78 -10.42 12.39
CA GLN A 4 32.37 -9.07 12.04
C GLN A 4 33.15 -8.05 12.87
N HIS A 5 33.82 -7.11 12.19
CA HIS A 5 34.42 -5.93 12.83
C HIS A 5 33.57 -4.69 12.56
N SER A 6 33.24 -4.01 13.65
CA SER A 6 32.45 -2.79 13.77
C SER A 6 33.23 -1.57 13.23
N LEU A 7 32.71 -0.93 12.17
CA LEU A 7 33.17 0.38 11.68
C LEU A 7 32.31 1.49 12.26
N THR A 8 32.40 1.68 13.58
CA THR A 8 31.76 2.77 14.32
C THR A 8 32.83 3.67 14.94
N THR A 9 33.81 4.14 14.15
CA THR A 9 34.95 4.87 14.77
C THR A 9 35.71 5.78 13.82
N SER A 10 35.10 6.31 12.75
CA SER A 10 35.82 7.23 11.83
C SER A 10 35.13 8.55 11.50
N PHE A 11 33.97 8.86 12.10
CA PHE A 11 33.28 10.14 11.84
C PHE A 11 33.26 11.12 13.03
N ARG A 12 33.60 10.65 14.24
CA ARG A 12 33.69 11.51 15.43
C ARG A 12 35.04 12.20 15.61
N ALA A 13 36.09 11.76 14.92
CA ALA A 13 37.44 12.31 15.07
C ALA A 13 37.73 13.53 14.18
N PHE A 14 36.87 13.86 13.20
CA PHE A 14 37.08 15.03 12.34
C PHE A 14 36.43 16.32 12.89
N ILE A 15 35.43 16.20 13.76
CA ILE A 15 34.69 17.36 14.31
C ILE A 15 35.46 18.09 15.44
N MET A 16 36.43 17.44 16.08
CA MET A 16 37.22 18.07 17.16
C MET A 16 38.53 18.76 16.70
N SER A 17 38.82 18.83 15.40
CA SER A 17 40.06 19.46 14.91
C SER A 17 39.93 20.92 14.48
N VAL A 18 38.72 21.51 14.45
CA VAL A 18 38.51 22.92 14.03
C VAL A 18 38.18 23.85 15.22
N LEU A 19 37.93 23.31 16.41
CA LEU A 19 37.69 24.12 17.62
C LEU A 19 38.99 24.60 18.32
N GLY A 20 40.17 24.18 17.86
CA GLY A 20 41.45 24.45 18.52
C GLY A 20 42.13 25.78 18.17
N SER A 21 41.62 26.56 17.21
CA SER A 21 42.38 27.71 16.65
C SER A 21 41.79 29.10 16.93
N VAL A 22 40.70 29.21 17.70
CA VAL A 22 40.05 30.52 17.96
C VAL A 22 40.42 31.12 19.32
N LEU A 23 41.17 30.41 20.17
CA LEU A 23 41.48 30.86 21.54
C LEU A 23 42.90 31.40 21.76
N ALA A 24 43.73 31.53 20.71
CA ALA A 24 45.07 32.11 20.81
C ALA A 24 45.31 33.15 19.71
N ALA A 25 44.65 34.30 19.79
CA ALA A 25 45.06 35.48 19.04
C ALA A 25 44.94 36.74 19.92
N PRO A 26 46.00 37.57 19.99
CA PRO A 26 46.07 38.72 20.88
C PRO A 26 45.02 39.80 20.56
N ARG A 27 44.56 40.47 21.62
CA ARG A 27 43.76 41.71 21.61
C ARG A 27 44.44 42.77 20.74
N ALA A 28 44.09 42.91 19.46
CA ALA A 28 44.58 44.06 18.70
C ALA A 28 43.65 44.61 17.60
N TYR A 29 42.56 43.95 17.18
CA TYR A 29 41.78 44.46 16.03
C TYR A 29 40.26 44.23 16.18
N PRO A 30 39.50 45.13 16.82
CA PRO A 30 38.05 44.94 17.01
C PRO A 30 37.24 45.07 15.70
N LEU A 31 37.79 45.74 14.68
CA LEU A 31 37.12 45.95 13.39
C LEU A 31 37.16 44.73 12.46
N LEU A 32 38.29 44.01 12.41
CA LEU A 32 38.41 42.77 11.61
C LEU A 32 37.57 41.61 12.16
N ARG A 33 37.41 41.54 13.49
CA ARG A 33 36.58 40.52 14.13
C ARG A 33 35.09 40.68 13.81
N ARG A 34 34.59 41.92 13.67
CA ARG A 34 33.19 42.19 13.30
C ARG A 34 32.90 41.79 11.84
N LEU A 35 33.82 42.08 10.92
CA LEU A 35 33.70 41.67 9.51
C LEU A 35 33.73 40.14 9.34
N SER A 36 34.55 39.44 10.12
CA SER A 36 34.63 37.98 10.10
C SER A 36 33.35 37.30 10.63
N VAL A 37 32.75 37.83 11.70
CA VAL A 37 31.48 37.29 12.25
C VAL A 37 30.31 37.54 11.30
N ILE A 38 30.26 38.70 10.63
CA ILE A 38 29.22 39.02 9.64
C ILE A 38 29.37 38.13 8.39
N SER A 39 30.60 37.86 7.94
CA SER A 39 30.87 36.92 6.84
C SER A 39 30.51 35.48 7.19
N LEU A 40 30.66 35.06 8.45
CA LEU A 40 30.30 33.71 8.91
C LEU A 40 28.79 33.53 9.07
N MET A 41 28.07 34.60 9.42
CA MET A 41 26.61 34.61 9.58
C MET A 41 25.85 34.63 8.24
N MET A 42 26.48 35.13 7.16
CA MET A 42 25.93 35.09 5.80
C MET A 42 26.09 33.74 5.10
N LEU A 43 26.99 32.86 5.58
CA LEU A 43 27.25 31.55 4.98
C LEU A 43 26.32 30.44 5.48
N SER A 44 25.50 30.69 6.52
CA SER A 44 24.60 29.70 7.13
C SER A 44 23.19 29.68 6.54
N VAL A 45 22.88 30.54 5.56
CA VAL A 45 21.52 30.67 4.98
C VAL A 45 21.31 29.81 3.72
N ILE A 46 22.32 29.04 3.27
CA ILE A 46 22.18 28.12 2.14
C ILE A 46 22.23 26.68 2.67
N SER A 47 21.13 26.26 3.28
CA SER A 47 20.82 24.84 3.48
C SER A 47 19.37 24.63 3.12
N ILE A 48 19.07 24.78 1.82
CA ILE A 48 17.90 24.13 1.24
C ILE A 48 18.21 22.64 1.31
N GLN A 49 17.80 22.01 2.42
CA GLN A 49 17.64 20.57 2.45
C GLN A 49 16.48 20.25 1.51
N ALA A 50 16.81 20.09 0.22
CA ALA A 50 16.02 19.25 -0.64
C ALA A 50 16.05 17.87 0.02
N ASN A 51 14.97 17.52 0.72
CA ASN A 51 14.67 16.15 1.04
C ASN A 51 14.44 15.44 -0.30
N ALA A 52 15.54 14.98 -0.90
CA ALA A 52 15.52 13.87 -1.80
C ALA A 52 15.04 12.68 -0.97
N CYS A 53 13.72 12.55 -0.82
CA CYS A 53 13.12 11.23 -0.76
C CYS A 53 13.71 10.50 -1.97
N GLN A 54 14.62 9.56 -1.68
CA GLN A 54 15.27 8.72 -2.66
C GLN A 54 14.21 8.03 -3.52
N PHE A 55 13.84 8.67 -4.62
CA PHE A 55 13.14 8.01 -5.71
C PHE A 55 14.21 7.30 -6.55
N HIS A 56 14.74 6.22 -5.99
CA HIS A 56 15.53 5.25 -6.75
C HIS A 56 14.55 4.38 -7.53
N GLY A 57 14.26 4.78 -8.77
CA GLY A 57 13.45 3.96 -9.67
C GLY A 57 12.81 4.77 -10.78
N GLY A 58 13.60 5.25 -11.74
CA GLY A 58 13.02 5.92 -12.89
C GLY A 58 14.00 6.12 -14.03
N ARG A 59 13.65 5.58 -15.19
CA ARG A 59 14.43 5.43 -16.43
C ARG A 59 14.83 6.75 -17.13
N ASN A 60 15.10 7.86 -16.44
CA ASN A 60 15.24 9.19 -17.05
C ASN A 60 16.40 10.03 -16.47
N PHE A 61 17.64 9.56 -16.56
CA PHE A 61 18.81 10.46 -16.46
C PHE A 61 19.16 10.99 -17.85
N GLY A 62 18.73 12.21 -18.16
CA GLY A 62 19.07 12.92 -19.40
C GLY A 62 17.86 13.65 -20.01
N ILE A 63 18.11 14.76 -20.71
CA ILE A 63 17.11 15.68 -21.29
C ILE A 63 16.44 15.11 -22.56
N PHE A 64 16.54 13.79 -22.81
CA PHE A 64 16.03 13.14 -24.03
C PHE A 64 15.48 11.71 -23.82
N PRO A 65 14.49 11.45 -22.93
CA PRO A 65 13.88 10.12 -22.89
C PRO A 65 12.73 9.93 -23.89
N SER A 66 12.31 10.98 -24.61
CA SER A 66 10.96 11.06 -25.21
C SER A 66 10.86 10.83 -26.73
N PHE A 67 11.85 10.26 -27.42
CA PHE A 67 11.82 10.20 -28.90
C PHE A 67 11.94 8.81 -29.54
N HIS A 68 11.51 7.74 -28.87
CA HIS A 68 11.37 6.44 -29.51
C HIS A 68 9.94 5.90 -29.37
N PRO A 69 9.06 6.12 -30.37
CA PRO A 69 7.68 5.60 -30.35
C PRO A 69 7.60 4.06 -30.27
N LEU A 70 8.68 3.34 -30.58
CA LEU A 70 8.77 1.89 -30.41
C LEU A 70 8.99 1.45 -28.96
N GLN A 71 9.56 2.30 -28.09
CA GLN A 71 9.84 1.94 -26.71
C GLN A 71 8.57 1.94 -25.85
N ASP A 72 7.63 2.84 -26.14
CA ASP A 72 6.30 2.85 -25.50
C ASP A 72 5.44 1.68 -25.98
N MET A 73 5.63 1.23 -27.23
CA MET A 73 4.94 0.06 -27.79
C MET A 73 5.42 -1.26 -27.16
N LEU A 74 6.70 -1.35 -26.77
CA LEU A 74 7.27 -2.49 -26.04
C LEU A 74 7.06 -2.40 -24.52
N SER A 75 6.75 -1.21 -24.00
CA SER A 75 6.45 -0.96 -22.58
C SER A 75 4.94 -0.96 -22.30
N GLN A 76 4.10 -1.51 -23.20
CA GLN A 76 2.75 -1.91 -22.82
C GLN A 76 2.87 -2.99 -21.75
N GLU A 77 2.97 -2.52 -20.50
CA GLU A 77 2.75 -3.32 -19.33
C GLU A 77 1.46 -4.10 -19.57
N LYS A 78 1.59 -5.42 -19.61
CA LYS A 78 0.47 -6.32 -19.82
C LYS A 78 -0.50 -6.04 -18.68
N VAL A 79 -1.53 -5.22 -18.94
CA VAL A 79 -2.52 -4.81 -17.95
C VAL A 79 -3.13 -6.10 -17.43
N SER A 80 -2.78 -6.45 -16.20
CA SER A 80 -3.32 -7.62 -15.56
C SER A 80 -4.81 -7.44 -15.46
N GLN A 81 -5.57 -8.42 -15.95
CA GLN A 81 -7.01 -8.39 -15.78
C GLN A 81 -7.29 -8.48 -14.27
N PRO A 82 -8.18 -7.66 -13.71
CA PRO A 82 -8.50 -7.75 -12.29
C PRO A 82 -9.20 -9.08 -12.01
N ILE A 83 -8.99 -9.64 -10.82
CA ILE A 83 -9.81 -10.76 -10.33
C ILE A 83 -11.28 -10.33 -10.35
N SER A 84 -12.11 -11.11 -11.01
CA SER A 84 -13.54 -10.82 -11.15
C SER A 84 -14.34 -11.65 -10.17
N VAL A 85 -15.25 -10.99 -9.45
CA VAL A 85 -16.20 -11.65 -8.55
C VAL A 85 -17.61 -11.16 -8.88
N SER A 86 -18.48 -12.09 -9.25
CA SER A 86 -19.87 -11.80 -9.60
C SER A 86 -20.83 -12.58 -8.71
N HIS A 87 -22.04 -12.06 -8.59
CA HIS A 87 -23.07 -12.63 -7.75
C HIS A 87 -24.45 -12.25 -8.32
N PRO A 88 -25.48 -13.09 -8.13
CA PRO A 88 -26.84 -12.68 -8.46
C PRO A 88 -27.27 -11.49 -7.59
N ARG A 89 -28.25 -10.73 -8.09
CA ARG A 89 -28.95 -9.74 -7.28
C ARG A 89 -29.70 -10.50 -6.18
N SER A 90 -29.47 -10.14 -4.92
CA SER A 90 -30.08 -10.85 -3.78
C SER A 90 -31.59 -10.97 -3.95
N THR A 91 -32.12 -12.13 -3.59
CA THR A 91 -33.56 -12.36 -3.43
C THR A 91 -33.98 -11.91 -2.04
N ASP A 92 -35.20 -11.39 -1.91
CA ASP A 92 -35.80 -11.09 -0.62
C ASP A 92 -36.08 -12.40 0.12
N THR A 93 -35.43 -12.59 1.27
CA THR A 93 -35.66 -13.77 2.13
C THR A 93 -36.37 -13.36 3.43
N PRO A 94 -37.22 -14.21 4.02
CA PRO A 94 -37.75 -13.93 5.35
C PRO A 94 -36.60 -13.83 6.37
N PRO A 95 -36.74 -12.98 7.41
CA PRO A 95 -35.75 -12.93 8.48
C PRO A 95 -35.53 -14.32 9.12
N ASN A 96 -34.29 -14.58 9.55
CA ASN A 96 -33.85 -15.83 10.17
C ASN A 96 -34.05 -17.10 9.31
N THR A 97 -34.17 -16.94 8.00
CA THR A 97 -34.20 -18.06 7.05
C THR A 97 -32.84 -18.24 6.40
N ASP A 98 -32.43 -19.50 6.23
CA ASP A 98 -31.20 -19.85 5.53
C ASP A 98 -31.29 -19.40 4.07
N ALA A 99 -30.32 -18.58 3.66
CA ALA A 99 -30.15 -18.10 2.31
C ALA A 99 -28.81 -18.57 1.75
N THR A 100 -28.75 -18.80 0.44
CA THR A 100 -27.51 -19.16 -0.26
C THR A 100 -27.23 -18.14 -1.36
N LEU A 101 -26.05 -17.54 -1.31
CA LEU A 101 -25.55 -16.63 -2.34
C LEU A 101 -24.41 -17.30 -3.09
N ASN A 102 -24.63 -17.60 -4.37
CA ASN A 102 -23.59 -18.20 -5.21
C ASN A 102 -22.64 -17.13 -5.72
N ILE A 103 -21.46 -17.06 -5.11
CA ILE A 103 -20.36 -16.20 -5.53
C ILE A 103 -19.63 -16.89 -6.68
N GLN A 104 -19.54 -16.24 -7.83
CA GLN A 104 -18.77 -16.70 -8.98
C GLN A 104 -17.47 -15.93 -9.03
N TYR A 105 -16.38 -16.61 -9.36
CA TYR A 105 -15.06 -15.98 -9.46
C TYR A 105 -14.33 -16.41 -10.73
N ASP A 106 -13.51 -15.48 -11.22
CA ASP A 106 -12.54 -15.70 -12.30
C ASP A 106 -11.22 -15.02 -11.90
N ILE A 107 -10.14 -15.81 -11.90
CA ILE A 107 -8.80 -15.43 -11.48
C ILE A 107 -7.89 -15.51 -12.70
N PRO A 108 -7.47 -14.35 -13.24
CA PRO A 108 -6.52 -14.29 -14.33
C PRO A 108 -5.15 -14.89 -13.98
N ASP A 109 -4.39 -15.25 -15.00
CA ASP A 109 -3.01 -15.73 -14.81
C ASP A 109 -2.15 -14.66 -14.11
N GLY A 110 -1.34 -15.09 -13.15
CA GLY A 110 -0.39 -14.23 -12.43
C GLY A 110 -0.78 -13.93 -10.98
N TYR A 111 -2.02 -14.21 -10.58
CA TYR A 111 -2.44 -14.17 -9.18
C TYR A 111 -2.20 -15.51 -8.49
N GLN A 112 -1.71 -15.44 -7.25
CA GLN A 112 -1.43 -16.59 -6.40
C GLN A 112 -2.03 -16.40 -5.01
N ASN A 113 -2.26 -17.49 -4.29
CA ASN A 113 -2.76 -17.49 -2.90
C ASN A 113 -4.02 -16.64 -2.69
N VAL A 114 -4.97 -16.70 -3.64
CA VAL A 114 -6.20 -15.91 -3.58
C VAL A 114 -7.09 -16.41 -2.45
N VAL A 115 -7.46 -15.51 -1.53
CA VAL A 115 -8.37 -15.77 -0.42
C VAL A 115 -9.46 -14.71 -0.39
N ILE A 116 -10.72 -15.16 -0.36
CA ILE A 116 -11.88 -14.29 -0.18
C ILE A 116 -12.34 -14.38 1.26
N THR A 117 -12.37 -13.25 1.95
CA THR A 117 -12.90 -13.13 3.31
C THR A 117 -14.25 -12.42 3.30
N PHE A 118 -15.23 -12.97 3.99
CA PHE A 118 -16.58 -12.46 4.09
C PHE A 118 -16.77 -11.74 5.43
N SER A 119 -17.38 -10.56 5.36
CA SER A 119 -17.89 -9.84 6.52
C SER A 119 -19.28 -9.31 6.21
N GLY A 120 -20.07 -9.03 7.23
CA GLY A 120 -21.47 -8.61 7.05
C GLY A 120 -21.84 -7.49 8.00
N SER A 121 -22.96 -6.82 7.71
CA SER A 121 -23.65 -5.97 8.68
C SER A 121 -23.99 -6.77 9.95
N GLU A 122 -24.23 -6.08 11.07
CA GLU A 122 -24.49 -6.72 12.39
C GLU A 122 -25.62 -7.77 12.39
N SER A 123 -26.58 -7.64 11.47
CA SER A 123 -27.72 -8.55 11.36
C SER A 123 -27.49 -9.70 10.39
N VAL A 124 -26.31 -9.79 9.76
CA VAL A 124 -25.92 -10.88 8.85
C VAL A 124 -25.07 -11.87 9.61
N ARG A 125 -25.48 -13.14 9.58
CA ARG A 125 -24.73 -14.26 10.16
C ARG A 125 -24.34 -15.23 9.06
N PHE A 126 -23.06 -15.59 8.99
CA PHE A 126 -22.58 -16.67 8.11
C PHE A 126 -22.81 -18.02 8.80
N LEU A 127 -23.35 -18.97 8.05
CA LEU A 127 -23.64 -20.32 8.55
C LEU A 127 -22.43 -21.24 8.42
N GLU A 128 -21.52 -20.89 7.52
CA GLU A 128 -20.25 -21.57 7.29
C GLU A 128 -19.08 -20.60 7.54
N GLY A 129 -17.85 -21.08 7.38
CA GLY A 129 -16.65 -20.27 7.59
C GLY A 129 -16.66 -18.95 6.81
N VAL A 130 -15.97 -17.95 7.36
CA VAL A 130 -15.91 -16.59 6.80
C VAL A 130 -14.74 -16.39 5.83
N GLN A 131 -14.00 -17.44 5.51
CA GLN A 131 -12.88 -17.40 4.56
C GLN A 131 -12.99 -18.54 3.57
N MET A 132 -12.72 -18.23 2.32
CA MET A 132 -12.65 -19.16 1.22
C MET A 132 -11.31 -19.01 0.49
N PRO A 133 -10.37 -19.94 0.69
CA PRO A 133 -9.23 -20.09 -0.21
C PRO A 133 -9.73 -20.50 -1.59
N VAL A 134 -9.40 -19.73 -2.62
CA VAL A 134 -9.86 -20.03 -3.97
C VAL A 134 -9.04 -21.16 -4.57
N ARG A 135 -9.72 -22.10 -5.25
CA ARG A 135 -9.10 -23.23 -5.93
C ARG A 135 -9.37 -23.14 -7.43
N GLY A 136 -8.31 -23.26 -8.22
CA GLY A 136 -8.39 -23.14 -9.67
C GLY A 136 -8.54 -21.71 -10.17
N VAL A 137 -8.69 -21.57 -11.48
CA VAL A 137 -8.80 -20.27 -12.17
C VAL A 137 -10.22 -19.71 -12.14
N SER A 138 -11.25 -20.56 -12.03
CA SER A 138 -12.64 -20.12 -11.96
C SER A 138 -13.50 -21.12 -11.18
N GLY A 139 -14.66 -20.66 -10.70
CA GLY A 139 -15.58 -21.51 -9.96
C GLY A 139 -16.74 -20.77 -9.32
N SER A 140 -17.49 -21.50 -8.49
CA SER A 140 -18.60 -20.95 -7.72
C SER A 140 -18.59 -21.45 -6.28
N TYR A 141 -18.89 -20.55 -5.36
CA TYR A 141 -18.96 -20.81 -3.93
C TYR A 141 -20.35 -20.48 -3.37
N PRO A 142 -21.06 -21.45 -2.78
CA PRO A 142 -22.37 -21.25 -2.20
C PRO A 142 -22.25 -20.67 -0.78
N LEU A 143 -22.15 -19.34 -0.66
CA LEU A 143 -22.09 -18.67 0.64
C LEU A 143 -23.44 -18.77 1.36
N LYS A 144 -23.48 -19.53 2.46
CA LYS A 144 -24.68 -19.66 3.29
C LYS A 144 -24.73 -18.62 4.39
N TYR A 145 -25.86 -17.93 4.50
CA TYR A 145 -26.05 -16.85 5.47
C TYR A 145 -27.50 -16.77 5.95
N GLN A 146 -27.70 -16.04 7.05
CA GLN A 146 -29.00 -15.61 7.56
C GLN A 146 -28.99 -14.11 7.81
N VAL A 147 -30.16 -13.50 7.69
CA VAL A 147 -30.38 -12.09 8.05
C VAL A 147 -31.42 -12.03 9.15
N SER A 148 -31.06 -11.51 10.33
CA SER A 148 -31.92 -11.57 11.52
C SER A 148 -32.96 -10.45 11.61
N LYS A 149 -32.73 -9.32 10.93
CA LYS A 149 -33.61 -8.15 10.94
C LYS A 149 -34.13 -7.85 9.53
N PRO A 150 -35.41 -7.47 9.35
CA PRO A 150 -35.90 -6.96 8.08
C PRO A 150 -35.10 -5.73 7.60
N GLY A 151 -35.10 -5.50 6.30
CA GLY A 151 -34.45 -4.37 5.64
C GLY A 151 -33.24 -4.77 4.79
N ASN A 152 -32.49 -3.75 4.39
CA ASN A 152 -31.33 -3.84 3.51
C ASN A 152 -30.04 -3.96 4.32
N HIS A 153 -29.24 -4.97 4.02
CA HIS A 153 -27.97 -5.30 4.67
C HIS A 153 -26.85 -5.49 3.67
N LYS A 154 -25.61 -5.45 4.15
CA LYS A 154 -24.42 -5.54 3.31
C LYS A 154 -23.60 -6.76 3.68
N ILE A 155 -23.16 -7.50 2.66
CA ILE A 155 -22.07 -8.47 2.75
C ILE A 155 -20.87 -7.85 2.03
N SER A 156 -19.73 -7.77 2.70
CA SER A 156 -18.47 -7.29 2.14
C SER A 156 -17.55 -8.47 1.87
N LEU A 157 -17.06 -8.55 0.63
CA LEU A 157 -16.06 -9.50 0.18
C LEU A 157 -14.73 -8.77 0.13
N HIS A 158 -13.76 -9.29 0.86
CA HIS A 158 -12.39 -8.77 0.86
C HIS A 158 -11.49 -9.82 0.22
N ILE A 159 -10.96 -9.51 -0.96
CA ILE A 159 -10.16 -10.43 -1.76
C ILE A 159 -8.70 -10.04 -1.57
N ASN A 160 -7.90 -11.00 -1.09
CA ASN A 160 -6.45 -10.86 -0.96
C ASN A 160 -5.77 -11.84 -1.90
N ALA A 161 -4.71 -11.40 -2.57
CA ALA A 161 -3.90 -12.24 -3.45
C ALA A 161 -2.45 -11.74 -3.50
N LEU A 162 -1.59 -12.52 -4.14
CA LEU A 162 -0.26 -12.09 -4.56
C LEU A 162 -0.25 -11.97 -6.09
N GLU A 163 0.16 -10.83 -6.61
CA GLU A 163 0.44 -10.63 -8.03
C GLU A 163 1.95 -10.44 -8.19
N LYS A 164 2.63 -11.36 -8.89
CA LYS A 164 4.12 -11.33 -9.02
C LYS A 164 4.83 -11.13 -7.66
N ASP A 165 4.36 -11.83 -6.63
CA ASP A 165 4.83 -11.77 -5.24
C ASP A 165 4.52 -10.47 -4.48
N GLU A 166 3.80 -9.51 -5.10
CA GLU A 166 3.30 -8.32 -4.42
C GLU A 166 1.88 -8.53 -3.87
N PRO A 167 1.61 -8.18 -2.61
CA PRO A 167 0.28 -8.32 -2.04
C PRO A 167 -0.70 -7.30 -2.62
N ILE A 168 -1.79 -7.81 -3.16
CA ILE A 168 -2.91 -7.01 -3.65
C ILE A 168 -4.17 -7.31 -2.84
N SER A 169 -4.99 -6.28 -2.64
CA SER A 169 -6.23 -6.38 -1.89
C SER A 169 -7.29 -5.47 -2.49
N PHE A 170 -8.51 -5.97 -2.61
CA PHE A 170 -9.66 -5.17 -3.01
C PHE A 170 -10.94 -5.65 -2.34
N GLN A 171 -11.94 -4.76 -2.29
CA GLN A 171 -13.19 -5.01 -1.59
C GLN A 171 -14.39 -4.79 -2.51
N GLN A 172 -15.35 -5.71 -2.44
CA GLN A 172 -16.65 -5.61 -3.09
C GLN A 172 -17.76 -5.70 -2.05
N ASN A 173 -18.89 -5.05 -2.34
CA ASN A 173 -20.06 -5.08 -1.47
C ASN A 173 -21.25 -5.66 -2.21
N ILE A 174 -22.04 -6.47 -1.50
CA ILE A 174 -23.25 -7.10 -1.97
C ILE A 174 -24.39 -6.64 -1.07
N GLN A 175 -25.44 -6.11 -1.70
CA GLN A 175 -26.68 -5.79 -1.00
C GLN A 175 -27.53 -7.06 -0.88
N VAL A 176 -27.92 -7.39 0.34
CA VAL A 176 -28.89 -8.46 0.64
C VAL A 176 -30.05 -7.88 1.42
N SER A 177 -31.24 -8.45 1.26
CA SER A 177 -32.47 -7.90 1.85
C SER A 177 -33.27 -8.99 2.53
N ALA A 178 -33.83 -8.66 3.70
CA ALA A 178 -34.81 -9.49 4.37
C ALA A 178 -36.15 -8.78 4.46
N THR A 179 -37.22 -9.44 4.04
CA THR A 179 -38.56 -8.84 4.00
C THR A 179 -39.51 -9.65 4.84
N THR A 180 -40.27 -8.98 5.70
CA THR A 180 -41.35 -9.63 6.46
C THR A 180 -42.43 -10.04 5.49
N ILE A 181 -42.67 -11.35 5.34
CA ILE A 181 -43.80 -11.84 4.56
C ILE A 181 -45.06 -11.68 5.43
N PRO A 182 -46.08 -10.92 5.00
CA PRO A 182 -47.34 -10.86 5.72
C PRO A 182 -48.01 -12.24 5.74
N ALA A 183 -48.54 -12.61 6.91
CA ALA A 183 -49.21 -13.89 7.16
C ALA A 183 -50.52 -14.04 6.37
#